data_AF-A0A0G1K5M0-F1
#
_entry.id   AF-A0A0G1K5M0-F1
#
_cell.length_a   1.000
_cell.length_b   1.000
_cell.length_c   1.000
_cell.angle_alpha   90.00
_cell.angle_beta   90.00
_cell.angle_gamma   90.00
#
_symmetry.space_group_name_H-M   'P 1'
#
loop_
_entity.id
_entity.type
_entity.pdbx_description
1 polymer ?
#
loop_
_entity_poly.entity_id
_entity_poly.type
_entity_poly.pdbx_seq_one_letter_code
_entity_poly.pdbx_strand_id
1 'polypeptide(L)'
;MHKVYLAGQSNEHDDGWKELFKTIPNCDFHDWEIHSDQTSPDTYFPDDLRGVKNADILIANPGVAPSEATWIEIGYFYSQKVKTPGDFCDKLIIIWQENRQPKWSIDFVKKTGFVVPSFEKAKAKLRELICA
;
A
#
# COMPACT_ATOMS: atom_id res chain seq x y z
N MET A 1 4.78 -17.26 -5.35
CA MET A 1 4.00 -16.09 -5.80
C MET A 1 3.94 -15.14 -4.63
N HIS A 2 4.37 -13.89 -4.81
CA HIS A 2 4.42 -12.89 -3.75
C HIS A 2 3.02 -12.32 -3.51
N LYS A 3 2.55 -12.32 -2.26
CA LYS A 3 1.26 -11.71 -1.92
C LYS A 3 1.44 -10.22 -1.78
N VAL A 4 0.74 -9.44 -2.60
CA VAL A 4 0.88 -7.98 -2.64
C VAL A 4 -0.46 -7.33 -2.28
N TYR A 5 -0.49 -6.54 -1.21
CA TYR A 5 -1.67 -5.77 -0.85
C TYR A 5 -1.64 -4.39 -1.52
N LEU A 6 -2.75 -3.98 -2.12
CA LEU A 6 -2.92 -2.69 -2.78
C LEU A 6 -3.77 -1.76 -1.91
N ALA A 7 -3.12 -1.05 -0.98
CA ALA A 7 -3.73 -0.08 -0.09
C ALA A 7 -3.93 1.27 -0.80
N GLY A 8 -5.06 1.94 -0.61
CA GLY A 8 -5.26 3.25 -1.21
C GLY A 8 -6.69 3.55 -1.59
N GLN A 9 -6.90 4.72 -2.18
CA GLN A 9 -8.20 5.21 -2.63
C GLN A 9 -8.89 4.24 -3.60
N SER A 10 -10.23 4.33 -3.65
CA SER A 10 -11.04 3.52 -4.55
C SER A 10 -10.75 3.86 -6.02
N ASN A 11 -11.14 2.98 -6.94
CA ASN A 11 -11.01 3.24 -8.37
C ASN A 11 -11.83 4.45 -8.84
N GLU A 12 -12.93 4.79 -8.14
CA GLU A 12 -13.72 6.00 -8.39
C GLU A 12 -12.91 7.28 -8.09
N HIS A 13 -11.98 7.22 -7.13
CA HIS A 13 -11.20 8.38 -6.69
C HIS A 13 -9.82 8.47 -7.34
N ASP A 14 -9.30 7.39 -7.94
CA ASP A 14 -7.93 7.34 -8.44
C ASP A 14 -7.77 6.43 -9.67
N ASP A 15 -8.71 6.59 -10.61
CA ASP A 15 -8.66 6.14 -12.01
C ASP A 15 -8.15 4.70 -12.25
N GLY A 16 -8.51 3.76 -11.38
CA GLY A 16 -8.16 2.35 -11.60
C GLY A 16 -6.66 2.01 -11.44
N TRP A 17 -5.89 2.81 -10.68
CA TRP A 17 -4.42 2.64 -10.57
C TRP A 17 -3.97 1.22 -10.21
N LYS A 18 -4.80 0.46 -9.47
CA LYS A 18 -4.53 -0.92 -9.05
C LYS A 18 -4.32 -1.86 -10.23
N GLU A 19 -5.01 -1.64 -11.35
CA GLU A 19 -4.90 -2.43 -12.59
C GLU A 19 -3.50 -2.37 -13.20
N LEU A 20 -2.77 -1.27 -12.99
CA LEU A 20 -1.39 -1.11 -13.48
C LEU A 20 -0.45 -2.16 -12.90
N PHE A 21 -0.77 -2.72 -11.73
CA PHE A 21 0.05 -3.69 -11.00
C PHE A 21 -0.35 -5.14 -11.32
N LYS A 22 -1.63 -5.42 -11.53
CA LYS A 22 -2.17 -6.79 -11.71
C LYS A 22 -1.55 -7.57 -12.89
N THR A 23 -0.89 -6.88 -13.81
CA THR A 23 -0.16 -7.47 -14.95
C THR A 23 1.25 -7.98 -14.62
N ILE A 24 1.75 -7.77 -13.40
CA ILE A 24 3.10 -8.15 -13.00
C ILE A 24 3.12 -9.65 -12.65
N PRO A 25 3.94 -10.47 -13.33
CA PRO A 25 3.98 -11.90 -13.09
C PRO A 25 4.55 -12.23 -11.69
N ASN A 26 4.26 -13.42 -11.20
CA ASN A 26 4.70 -13.95 -9.90
C ASN A 26 4.16 -13.18 -8.68
N CYS A 27 3.14 -12.34 -8.85
CA CYS A 27 2.44 -11.66 -7.78
C CYS A 27 0.98 -12.11 -7.70
N ASP A 28 0.48 -12.22 -6.48
CA ASP A 28 -0.92 -12.43 -6.12
C ASP A 28 -1.43 -11.15 -5.47
N PHE A 29 -2.29 -10.41 -6.15
CA PHE A 29 -2.69 -9.07 -5.74
C PHE A 29 -3.99 -9.11 -4.94
N HIS A 30 -3.94 -8.62 -3.72
CA HIS A 30 -5.10 -8.36 -2.90
C HIS A 30 -5.54 -6.91 -3.06
N ASP A 31 -6.74 -6.73 -3.60
CA ASP A 31 -7.43 -5.47 -3.85
C ASP A 31 -8.68 -5.40 -2.96
N TRP A 32 -8.69 -4.53 -1.96
CA TRP A 32 -9.76 -4.46 -0.96
C TRP A 32 -11.14 -4.17 -1.57
N GLU A 33 -11.20 -3.47 -2.72
CA GLU A 33 -12.49 -3.18 -3.41
C GLU A 33 -13.14 -4.46 -3.96
N ILE A 34 -12.34 -5.50 -4.20
CA ILE A 34 -12.78 -6.76 -4.81
C ILE A 34 -12.86 -7.88 -3.76
N HIS A 35 -11.92 -7.88 -2.80
CA HIS A 35 -11.70 -9.02 -1.92
C HIS A 35 -12.27 -8.85 -0.51
N SER A 36 -12.70 -7.64 -0.16
CA SER A 36 -13.29 -7.34 1.16
C SER A 36 -14.78 -7.05 1.02
N ASP A 37 -15.58 -7.47 2.02
CA ASP A 37 -17.00 -7.17 2.07
C ASP A 37 -17.25 -5.71 2.49
N GLN A 38 -17.56 -4.86 1.51
CA GLN A 38 -17.79 -3.42 1.68
C GLN A 38 -19.15 -3.03 2.28
N THR A 39 -19.95 -4.00 2.77
CA THR A 39 -21.30 -3.71 3.30
C THR A 39 -21.30 -2.89 4.60
N SER A 40 -20.31 -3.09 5.48
CA SER A 40 -20.23 -2.37 6.76
C SER A 40 -18.81 -2.32 7.34
N PRO A 41 -18.53 -1.40 8.29
CA PRO A 41 -17.25 -1.37 9.00
C PRO A 41 -16.90 -2.68 9.71
N ASP A 42 -17.90 -3.43 10.17
CA ASP A 42 -17.69 -4.71 10.86
C ASP A 42 -17.28 -5.83 9.89
N THR A 43 -17.38 -5.61 8.58
CA THR A 43 -16.99 -6.56 7.54
C THR A 43 -15.70 -6.13 6.84
N TYR A 44 -15.64 -4.92 6.26
CA TYR A 44 -14.45 -4.51 5.50
C TYR A 44 -13.22 -4.31 6.39
N PHE A 45 -13.37 -3.78 7.60
CA PHE A 45 -12.23 -3.53 8.48
C PHE A 45 -11.47 -4.81 8.84
N PRO A 46 -12.11 -5.89 9.34
CA PRO A 46 -11.39 -7.14 9.58
C PRO A 46 -10.93 -7.84 8.29
N ASP A 47 -11.62 -7.68 7.16
CA ASP A 47 -11.19 -8.22 5.86
C ASP A 47 -9.88 -7.57 5.38
N ASP A 48 -9.84 -6.24 5.36
CA ASP A 48 -8.69 -5.44 4.95
C ASP A 48 -7.47 -5.78 5.83
N LEU A 49 -7.65 -5.81 7.15
CA LEU A 49 -6.56 -6.18 8.06
C LEU A 49 -6.11 -7.65 7.88
N ARG A 50 -7.00 -8.57 7.48
CA ARG A 50 -6.59 -9.94 7.11
C ARG A 50 -5.79 -9.94 5.81
N GLY A 51 -6.22 -9.16 4.82
CA GLY A 51 -5.49 -8.97 3.56
C GLY A 51 -4.08 -8.43 3.81
N VAL A 52 -3.97 -7.36 4.58
CA VAL A 52 -2.69 -6.74 4.98
C VAL A 52 -1.79 -7.73 5.73
N LYS A 53 -2.34 -8.44 6.72
CA LYS A 53 -1.58 -9.42 7.51
C LYS A 53 -0.99 -10.55 6.65
N ASN A 54 -1.73 -10.98 5.64
CA ASN A 54 -1.34 -12.08 4.77
C ASN A 54 -0.41 -11.66 3.64
N ALA A 55 -0.18 -10.36 3.45
CA ALA A 55 0.67 -9.84 2.39
C ALA A 55 2.17 -9.96 2.72
N ASP A 56 2.97 -10.24 1.70
CA ASP A 56 4.43 -10.17 1.76
C ASP A 56 4.92 -8.75 1.53
N ILE A 57 4.23 -8.02 0.64
CA ILE A 57 4.55 -6.66 0.20
C ILE A 57 3.27 -5.81 0.27
N LEU A 58 3.39 -4.55 0.69
CA LEU A 58 2.30 -3.57 0.63
C LEU A 58 2.68 -2.41 -0.29
N ILE A 59 1.78 -2.10 -1.23
CA ILE A 59 1.86 -0.90 -2.07
C ILE A 59 0.72 0.02 -1.64
N ALA A 60 1.08 1.20 -1.13
CA ALA A 60 0.11 2.19 -0.70
C ALA A 60 0.06 3.38 -1.65
N ASN A 61 -1.16 3.73 -2.06
CA ASN A 61 -1.46 5.01 -2.70
C ASN A 61 -2.47 5.80 -1.85
N PRO A 62 -2.00 6.61 -0.88
CA PRO A 62 -2.87 7.45 -0.10
C PRO A 62 -3.45 8.64 -0.90
N GLY A 63 -3.16 8.83 -2.20
CA GLY A 63 -3.76 9.87 -3.03
C GLY A 63 -3.55 11.30 -2.51
N VAL A 64 -4.56 12.17 -2.65
CA VAL A 64 -4.58 13.56 -2.11
C VAL A 64 -5.66 13.75 -1.03
N ALA A 65 -6.68 12.89 -1.01
CA ALA A 65 -7.79 12.92 -0.07
C ALA A 65 -7.42 12.33 1.31
N PRO A 66 -8.25 12.56 2.36
CA PRO A 66 -8.20 11.81 3.59
C PRO A 66 -8.15 10.30 3.29
N SER A 67 -7.18 9.61 3.89
CA SER A 67 -6.86 8.21 3.61
C SER A 67 -6.56 7.47 4.90
N GLU A 68 -7.38 7.72 5.91
CA GLU A 68 -7.20 7.22 7.27
C GLU A 68 -7.10 5.70 7.28
N ALA A 69 -7.97 5.01 6.53
CA ALA A 69 -7.91 3.56 6.34
C ALA A 69 -6.53 3.13 5.80
N THR A 70 -6.08 3.73 4.69
CA THR A 70 -4.75 3.48 4.11
C THR A 70 -3.62 3.69 5.12
N TRP A 71 -3.68 4.73 5.94
CA TRP A 71 -2.64 4.99 6.95
C TRP A 71 -2.69 3.98 8.11
N ILE A 72 -3.87 3.51 8.50
CA ILE A 72 -4.04 2.40 9.46
C ILE A 72 -3.42 1.13 8.88
N GLU A 73 -3.71 0.79 7.62
CA GLU A 73 -3.15 -0.37 6.92
C GLU A 73 -1.62 -0.29 6.82
N ILE A 74 -1.07 0.87 6.45
CA ILE A 74 0.38 1.12 6.41
C ILE A 74 1.00 0.88 7.78
N GLY A 75 0.42 1.47 8.84
CA GLY A 75 0.94 1.34 10.20
C GLY A 75 0.88 -0.11 10.70
N TYR A 76 -0.23 -0.79 10.44
CA TYR A 76 -0.42 -2.19 10.80
C TYR A 76 0.57 -3.11 10.07
N PHE A 77 0.71 -2.98 8.75
CA PHE A 77 1.70 -3.72 7.96
C PHE A 77 3.12 -3.46 8.45
N TYR A 78 3.50 -2.18 8.60
CA TYR A 78 4.82 -1.78 9.06
C TYR A 78 5.15 -2.47 10.39
N SER A 79 4.24 -2.42 11.37
CA SER A 79 4.44 -3.03 12.69
C SER A 79 4.68 -4.53 12.67
N GLN A 80 4.21 -5.24 11.64
CA GLN A 80 4.38 -6.68 11.48
C GLN A 80 5.65 -7.06 10.72
N LYS A 81 6.17 -6.16 9.88
CA LYS A 81 7.32 -6.45 9.01
C LYS A 81 8.63 -5.89 9.55
N VAL A 82 8.59 -4.96 10.49
CA VAL A 82 9.79 -4.46 11.16
C VAL A 82 10.03 -5.17 12.49
N LYS A 83 11.30 -5.27 12.89
CA LYS A 83 11.68 -5.87 14.18
C LYS A 83 11.58 -4.86 15.32
N THR A 84 11.98 -3.62 15.06
CA THR A 84 12.02 -2.52 16.03
C THR A 84 11.29 -1.31 15.48
N PRO A 85 10.54 -0.54 16.31
CA PRO A 85 10.00 0.74 15.88
C PRO A 85 11.10 1.66 15.33
N GLY A 86 10.89 2.21 14.13
CA GLY A 86 11.85 3.08 13.45
C GLY A 86 12.76 2.39 12.44
N ASP A 87 12.76 1.05 12.38
CA ASP A 87 13.45 0.30 11.32
C ASP A 87 12.82 0.61 9.94
N PHE A 88 13.61 0.52 8.88
CA PHE A 88 13.12 0.68 7.52
C PHE A 88 12.41 -0.62 7.06
N CYS A 89 11.16 -0.53 6.57
CA CYS A 89 10.46 -1.68 6.00
C CYS A 89 10.78 -1.82 4.51
N ASP A 90 11.59 -2.82 4.16
CA ASP A 90 11.99 -3.13 2.79
C ASP A 90 10.89 -3.82 1.95
N LYS A 91 9.70 -4.04 2.55
CA LYS A 91 8.51 -4.59 1.88
C LYS A 91 7.35 -3.60 1.75
N LEU A 92 7.59 -2.33 2.10
CA LEU A 92 6.59 -1.26 2.03
C LEU A 92 6.96 -0.27 0.94
N ILE A 93 6.05 -0.07 -0.03
CA ILE A 93 6.16 0.94 -1.08
C ILE A 93 5.02 1.93 -0.90
N ILE A 94 5.33 3.23 -0.82
CA ILE A 94 4.35 4.30 -0.69
C ILE A 94 4.49 5.23 -1.89
N ILE A 95 3.42 5.38 -2.65
CA ILE A 95 3.32 6.34 -3.74
C ILE A 95 2.96 7.69 -3.13
N TRP A 96 3.85 8.67 -3.25
CA TRP A 96 3.65 10.04 -2.77
C TRP A 96 3.76 11.02 -3.93
N GLN A 97 2.62 11.47 -4.44
CA GLN A 97 2.59 12.48 -5.50
C GLN A 97 2.97 13.87 -4.95
N GLU A 98 3.69 14.68 -5.72
CA GLU A 98 4.24 15.97 -5.26
C GLU A 98 3.19 17.01 -4.85
N ASN A 99 1.98 16.86 -5.37
CA ASN A 99 0.82 17.70 -5.09
C ASN A 99 0.14 17.37 -3.74
N ARG A 100 0.50 16.26 -3.08
CA ARG A 100 -0.08 15.90 -1.78
C ARG A 100 0.27 16.92 -0.70
N GLN A 101 -0.73 17.31 0.08
CA GLN A 101 -0.63 18.20 1.23
C GLN A 101 -1.23 17.54 2.48
N PRO A 102 -0.77 17.90 3.68
CA PRO A 102 0.35 18.81 3.95
C PRO A 102 1.71 18.11 3.74
N LYS A 103 2.74 18.87 3.31
CA LYS A 103 4.09 18.32 3.06
C LYS A 103 4.89 17.99 4.31
N TRP A 104 4.56 18.54 5.48
CA TRP A 104 5.39 18.39 6.69
C TRP A 104 5.50 16.93 7.18
N SER A 105 4.52 16.08 6.90
CA SER A 105 4.53 14.68 7.33
C SER A 105 5.39 13.77 6.46
N ILE A 106 5.85 14.23 5.28
CA ILE A 106 6.60 13.39 4.34
C ILE A 106 7.91 12.87 4.93
N ASP A 107 8.58 13.66 5.77
CA ASP A 107 9.87 13.26 6.34
C ASP A 107 9.72 12.12 7.35
N PHE A 108 8.57 12.04 8.02
CA PHE A 108 8.20 10.87 8.83
C PHE A 108 7.95 9.65 7.93
N VAL A 109 7.18 9.82 6.85
CA VAL A 109 6.84 8.74 5.92
C VAL A 109 8.08 8.17 5.20
N LYS A 110 9.06 9.01 4.85
CA LYS A 110 10.33 8.56 4.24
C LYS A 110 11.13 7.59 5.12
N LYS A 111 10.85 7.53 6.43
CA LYS A 111 11.50 6.58 7.35
C LYS A 111 10.83 5.20 7.35
N THR A 112 9.59 5.08 6.88
CA THR A 112 8.81 3.83 7.04
C THR A 112 9.11 2.81 5.95
N GLY A 113 9.41 3.23 4.73
CA GLY A 113 9.65 2.35 3.58
C GLY A 113 10.02 3.12 2.32
N PHE A 114 9.90 2.48 1.16
CA PHE A 114 10.22 3.10 -0.12
C PHE A 114 9.16 4.12 -0.54
N VAL A 115 9.46 5.41 -0.41
CA VAL A 115 8.60 6.49 -0.90
C VAL A 115 8.98 6.84 -2.34
N VAL A 116 8.03 6.73 -3.26
CA VAL A 116 8.25 6.92 -4.70
C VAL A 116 7.24 7.92 -5.27
N PRO A 117 7.60 8.71 -6.31
CA PRO A 117 6.76 9.83 -6.76
C PRO A 117 5.64 9.44 -7.73
N SER A 118 5.60 8.20 -8.22
CA SER A 118 4.65 7.78 -9.26
C SER A 118 4.39 6.28 -9.28
N PHE A 119 3.30 5.88 -9.94
CA PHE A 119 2.94 4.48 -10.16
C PHE A 119 4.03 3.70 -10.93
N GLU A 120 4.64 4.31 -11.94
CA GLU A 120 5.74 3.68 -12.69
C GLU A 120 6.96 3.38 -11.80
N LYS A 121 7.29 4.30 -10.88
CA LYS A 121 8.37 4.08 -9.92
C LYS A 121 8.03 3.02 -8.88
N ALA A 122 6.77 2.95 -8.44
CA ALA A 122 6.30 1.87 -7.58
C ALA A 122 6.35 0.50 -8.28
N LYS A 123 5.94 0.45 -9.55
CA LYS A 123 6.00 -0.76 -10.38
C LYS A 123 7.44 -1.24 -10.60
N ALA A 124 8.36 -0.33 -10.89
CA ALA A 124 9.78 -0.64 -10.97
C ALA A 124 10.32 -1.18 -9.64
N LYS A 125 9.99 -0.52 -8.53
CA LYS A 125 10.41 -0.96 -7.19
C LYS A 125 9.84 -2.34 -6.82
N LEU A 126 8.57 -2.62 -7.11
CA LEU A 126 7.99 -3.94 -6.89
C LEU A 126 8.75 -5.01 -7.69
N ARG A 127 9.06 -4.75 -8.97
CA ARG A 127 9.84 -5.69 -9.80
C ARG A 127 11.23 -5.96 -9.23
N GLU A 128 11.91 -4.94 -8.70
CA GLU A 128 13.19 -5.12 -8.02
C GLU A 128 13.04 -6.04 -6.79
N LEU A 129 11.99 -5.85 -5.99
CA LEU A 129 11.78 -6.63 -4.76
C LEU A 129 11.40 -8.10 -4.99
N ILE A 130 10.75 -8.43 -6.11
CA ILE A 130 10.36 -9.81 -6.43
C ILE A 130 11.42 -10.57 -7.25
N CYS A 131 12.41 -9.86 -7.79
CA CYS A 131 13.53 -10.45 -8.52
C CYS A 131 14.79 -10.60 -7.65
N ALA A 132 14.80 -10.03 -6.45
CA ALA A 132 15.87 -10.12 -5.45
C ALA A 132 15.72 -11.39 -4.59
#